data_AF-A0A170UZB8-F1
#
_entry.id   AF-A0A170UZB8-F1
#
_cell.length_a   1.000
_cell.length_b   1.000
_cell.length_c   1.000
_cell.angle_alpha   90.00
_cell.angle_beta   90.00
_cell.angle_gamma   90.00
#
_symmetry.space_group_name_H-M   'P 1'
#
loop_
_entity.id
_entity.type
_entity.pdbx_description
1 polymer ?
#
loop_
_entity_poly.entity_id
_entity_poly.type
_entity_poly.pdbx_seq_one_letter_code
_entity_poly.pdbx_strand_id
1 'polypeptide(L)'
;LKGLNFFVKSKRLLDSYDLQRFLSDYRDLMSWINSMMGLVSSDELASDVTGAEALLERHQEHRTEIDARTGTFQAFELFGQQLLQSGHYATVEIQRKIGKHGRG
;
A
#
# COMPACT_ATOMS: atom_id res chain seq x y z
N LEU A 1 37.69 17.52 3.13
CA LEU A 1 36.50 18.40 2.95
C LEU A 1 35.64 18.03 1.72
N LYS A 2 36.19 17.88 0.49
CA LYS A 2 35.40 17.51 -0.71
C LYS A 2 34.73 16.13 -0.65
N GLY A 3 35.42 15.10 -0.14
CA GLY A 3 34.88 13.73 -0.04
C GLY A 3 33.71 13.59 0.94
N LEU A 4 33.74 14.31 2.07
CA LEU A 4 32.65 14.32 3.05
C LEU A 4 31.38 14.95 2.46
N ASN A 5 31.52 16.03 1.69
CA ASN A 5 30.40 16.74 1.08
C ASN A 5 29.76 15.92 -0.07
N PHE A 6 30.56 15.12 -0.79
CA PHE A 6 30.05 14.17 -1.78
C PHE A 6 29.23 13.05 -1.14
N PHE A 7 29.73 12.46 -0.04
CA PHE A 7 29.00 11.42 0.69
C PHE A 7 27.67 11.92 1.27
N VAL A 8 27.66 13.11 1.87
CA VAL A 8 26.43 13.72 2.41
C VAL A 8 25.41 14.00 1.30
N LYS A 9 25.86 14.52 0.14
CA LYS A 9 24.98 14.72 -1.02
C LYS A 9 24.42 13.41 -1.55
N SER A 10 25.26 12.39 -1.69
CA SER A 10 24.84 11.05 -2.15
C SER A 10 23.83 10.42 -1.20
N LYS A 11 24.04 10.53 0.13
CA LYS A 11 23.08 10.06 1.13
C LYS A 11 21.73 10.77 1.03
N ARG A 12 21.71 12.10 0.94
CA ARG A 12 20.47 12.87 0.81
C ARG A 12 19.68 12.53 -0.46
N LEU A 13 20.37 12.23 -1.56
CA LEU A 13 19.73 11.81 -2.81
C LEU A 13 19.08 10.43 -2.65
N LEU A 14 19.76 9.49 -2.00
CA LEU A 14 19.21 8.16 -1.73
C LEU A 14 17.99 8.23 -0.81
N ASP A 15 18.10 8.98 0.30
CA ASP A 15 16.98 9.21 1.23
C ASP A 15 15.76 9.81 0.48
N SER A 16 16.00 10.81 -0.39
CA SER A 16 14.93 11.41 -1.19
C SER A 16 14.29 10.42 -2.18
N TYR A 17 15.10 9.58 -2.82
CA TYR A 17 14.65 8.54 -3.73
C TYR A 17 13.77 7.51 -3.02
N ASP A 18 14.23 7.00 -1.88
CA ASP A 18 13.51 6.00 -1.10
C ASP A 18 12.18 6.55 -0.58
N LEU A 19 12.14 7.81 -0.15
CA LEU A 19 10.90 8.47 0.22
C LEU A 19 9.94 8.57 -0.97
N GLN A 20 10.40 8.98 -2.15
CA GLN A 20 9.52 9.10 -3.32
C GLN A 20 8.97 7.73 -3.75
N ARG A 21 9.79 6.68 -3.68
CA ARG A 21 9.35 5.31 -3.91
C ARG A 21 8.25 4.91 -2.94
N PHE A 22 8.47 5.10 -1.64
CA PHE A 22 7.48 4.81 -0.59
C PHE A 22 6.17 5.59 -0.81
N LEU A 23 6.26 6.86 -1.17
CA LEU A 23 5.08 7.69 -1.45
C LEU A 23 4.32 7.23 -2.70
N SER A 24 5.02 6.69 -3.70
CA SER A 24 4.39 6.12 -4.89
C SER A 24 3.64 4.85 -4.55
N ASP A 25 4.31 3.90 -3.90
CA ASP A 25 3.71 2.63 -3.48
C ASP A 25 2.46 2.87 -2.62
N TYR A 26 2.51 3.85 -1.71
CA TYR A 26 1.35 4.26 -0.92
C TYR A 26 0.18 4.75 -1.78
N ARG A 27 0.43 5.62 -2.77
CA ARG A 27 -0.64 6.15 -3.63
C ARG A 27 -1.29 5.03 -4.45
N ASP A 28 -0.48 4.12 -4.97
CA ASP A 28 -0.95 3.02 -5.80
C ASP A 28 -1.79 2.04 -4.97
N LEU A 29 -1.36 1.72 -3.74
CA LEU A 29 -2.14 0.91 -2.81
C LEU A 29 -3.46 1.58 -2.40
N MET A 30 -3.45 2.88 -2.07
CA MET A 30 -4.69 3.59 -1.73
C MET A 30 -5.68 3.65 -2.89
N SER A 31 -5.18 3.84 -4.12
CA SER A 31 -6.02 3.82 -5.33
C SER A 31 -6.67 2.45 -5.52
N TRP A 32 -5.89 1.38 -5.36
CA TRP A 32 -6.41 0.02 -5.45
C TRP A 32 -7.46 -0.27 -4.36
N ILE A 33 -7.21 0.12 -3.10
CA ILE A 33 -8.16 -0.04 -1.99
C ILE A 33 -9.48 0.66 -2.30
N ASN A 34 -9.43 1.92 -2.76
CA ASN A 34 -10.65 2.65 -3.11
C ASN A 34 -11.42 1.98 -4.25
N SER A 35 -10.71 1.42 -5.23
CA SER A 35 -11.32 0.69 -6.34
C SER A 35 -11.98 -0.61 -5.86
N MET A 36 -11.28 -1.40 -5.05
CA MET A 36 -11.80 -2.65 -4.50
C MET A 36 -12.99 -2.39 -3.56
N MET A 37 -12.93 -1.36 -2.71
CA MET A 37 -14.07 -0.93 -1.88
C MET A 37 -15.29 -0.61 -2.75
N GLY A 38 -15.12 0.07 -3.89
CA GLY A 38 -16.20 0.33 -4.84
C GLY A 38 -16.83 -0.94 -5.41
N LEU A 39 -16.03 -1.98 -5.68
CA LEU A 39 -16.52 -3.26 -6.21
C LEU A 39 -17.29 -4.07 -5.16
N VAL A 40 -16.80 -4.09 -3.91
CA VAL A 40 -17.41 -4.89 -2.84
C VAL A 40 -18.64 -4.23 -2.20
N SER A 41 -18.84 -2.92 -2.39
CA SER A 41 -19.94 -2.16 -1.78
C SER A 41 -21.29 -2.31 -2.52
N SER A 42 -21.58 -3.48 -3.09
CA SER A 42 -22.83 -3.70 -3.84
C SER A 42 -23.98 -4.13 -2.92
N ASP A 43 -25.11 -3.42 -3.00
CA ASP A 43 -26.38 -3.78 -2.34
C ASP A 43 -27.27 -4.68 -3.24
N GLU A 44 -26.68 -5.33 -4.25
CA GLU A 44 -27.39 -6.16 -5.22
C GLU A 44 -27.92 -7.47 -4.58
N LEU A 45 -29.22 -7.72 -4.73
CA LEU A 45 -29.88 -8.95 -4.29
C LEU A 45 -30.32 -9.77 -5.50
N ALA A 46 -30.01 -11.06 -5.49
CA ALA A 46 -30.48 -11.99 -6.52
C ALA A 46 -31.95 -12.39 -6.31
N SER A 47 -32.69 -12.53 -7.41
CA SER A 47 -34.09 -12.99 -7.42
C SER A 47 -34.26 -14.47 -7.72
N ASP A 48 -33.19 -15.14 -8.16
CA ASP A 48 -33.17 -16.57 -8.49
C ASP A 48 -31.80 -17.20 -8.18
N VAL A 49 -31.72 -18.52 -8.34
CA VAL A 49 -30.53 -19.31 -8.02
C VAL A 49 -29.35 -18.93 -8.93
N THR A 50 -29.59 -18.77 -10.23
CA THR A 50 -28.56 -18.41 -11.20
C THR A 50 -27.92 -17.05 -10.87
N GLY A 51 -28.74 -16.06 -10.51
CA GLY A 51 -28.24 -14.75 -10.07
C GLY A 51 -27.46 -14.84 -8.76
N ALA A 52 -27.91 -15.69 -7.82
CA ALA A 52 -27.20 -15.88 -6.55
C ALA A 52 -25.83 -16.56 -6.76
N GLU A 53 -25.74 -17.52 -7.67
CA GLU A 53 -24.48 -18.18 -8.05
C GLU A 53 -23.50 -17.19 -8.69
N ALA A 54 -23.97 -16.35 -9.61
CA ALA A 54 -23.13 -15.32 -10.24
C ALA A 54 -22.60 -14.29 -9.22
N LEU A 55 -23.43 -13.88 -8.24
CA LEU A 55 -22.99 -13.01 -7.15
C LEU A 55 -21.91 -13.68 -6.29
N LEU A 56 -22.06 -14.97 -5.99
CA LEU A 56 -21.10 -15.73 -5.21
C LEU A 56 -19.77 -15.88 -5.94
N GLU A 57 -19.79 -16.18 -7.24
CA GLU A 57 -18.59 -16.27 -8.09
C GLU A 57 -17.83 -14.94 -8.10
N ARG A 58 -18.51 -13.82 -8.39
CA ARG A 58 -17.92 -12.47 -8.35
C ARG A 58 -17.30 -12.15 -6.99
N HIS A 59 -17.97 -12.52 -5.89
CA HIS A 59 -17.43 -12.32 -4.55
C HIS A 59 -16.15 -13.15 -4.30
N GLN A 60 -16.10 -14.40 -4.77
CA GLN A 60 -14.90 -15.24 -4.66
C GLN A 60 -13.72 -14.68 -5.48
N GLU A 61 -13.99 -14.13 -6.67
CA GLU A 61 -12.98 -13.45 -7.49
C GLU A 61 -12.38 -12.24 -6.75
N HIS A 62 -13.22 -11.38 -6.19
CA HIS A 62 -12.76 -10.23 -5.40
C HIS A 62 -11.93 -10.66 -4.20
N ARG A 63 -12.34 -11.70 -3.48
CA ARG A 63 -11.56 -12.27 -2.37
C ARG A 63 -10.19 -12.75 -2.81
N THR A 64 -10.14 -13.47 -3.93
CA THR A 64 -8.87 -13.98 -4.50
C THR A 64 -7.93 -12.83 -4.85
N GLU A 65 -8.44 -11.75 -5.44
CA GLU A 65 -7.65 -10.55 -5.76
C GLU A 65 -7.13 -9.85 -4.49
N ILE A 66 -7.95 -9.76 -3.44
CA ILE A 66 -7.53 -9.22 -2.13
C ILE A 66 -6.40 -10.07 -1.54
N ASP A 67 -6.58 -11.39 -1.51
CA ASP A 67 -5.60 -12.32 -0.94
C ASP A 67 -4.27 -12.22 -1.71
N ALA A 68 -4.31 -12.15 -3.04
CA ALA A 68 -3.13 -11.97 -3.88
C ALA A 68 -2.38 -10.65 -3.62
N ARG A 69 -3.08 -9.60 -3.18
CA ARG A 69 -2.48 -8.29 -2.87
C ARG A 69 -1.77 -8.24 -1.52
N THR A 70 -2.03 -9.20 -0.63
CA THR A 70 -1.49 -9.23 0.74
C THR A 70 0.03 -9.09 0.80
N GLY A 71 0.75 -9.80 -0.07
CA GLY A 71 2.22 -9.73 -0.11
C GLY A 71 2.76 -8.33 -0.44
N THR A 72 2.05 -7.57 -1.28
CA THR A 72 2.41 -6.19 -1.64
C THR A 72 2.24 -5.25 -0.46
N PHE A 73 1.16 -5.40 0.33
CA PHE A 73 0.99 -4.64 1.57
C PHE A 73 2.09 -4.92 2.58
N GLN A 74 2.41 -6.20 2.80
CA GLN A 74 3.49 -6.61 3.70
C GLN A 74 4.84 -6.03 3.27
N ALA A 75 5.16 -6.08 1.97
CA ALA A 75 6.38 -5.49 1.44
C ALA A 75 6.43 -3.97 1.63
N PHE A 76 5.30 -3.28 1.41
CA PHE A 76 5.19 -1.83 1.63
C PHE A 76 5.39 -1.47 3.12
N GLU A 77 4.76 -2.21 4.04
CA GLU A 77 4.92 -2.00 5.48
C GLU A 77 6.36 -2.25 5.90
N LEU A 78 6.97 -3.34 5.45
CA LEU A 78 8.37 -3.67 5.74
C LEU A 78 9.31 -2.57 5.24
N PHE A 79 9.12 -2.08 4.02
CA PHE A 79 9.93 -0.99 3.48
C PHE A 79 9.78 0.29 4.32
N GLY A 80 8.54 0.63 4.70
CA GLY A 80 8.27 1.74 5.62
C GLY A 80 8.98 1.58 6.97
N GLN A 81 8.95 0.38 7.58
CA GLN A 81 9.64 0.08 8.83
C GLN A 81 11.17 0.22 8.69
N GLN A 82 11.75 -0.21 7.56
CA GLN A 82 13.17 -0.04 7.30
C GLN A 82 13.57 1.44 7.24
N LEU A 83 12.74 2.30 6.65
CA LEU A 83 12.99 3.75 6.63
C LEU A 83 12.88 4.37 8.04
N LEU A 84 11.96 3.90 8.88
CA LEU A 84 11.87 4.34 10.27
C LEU A 84 13.12 3.93 11.07
N GLN A 85 13.56 2.68 10.93
CA GLN A 85 14.73 2.14 11.61
C GLN A 85 16.03 2.82 11.19
N SER A 86 16.14 3.29 9.94
CA SER A 86 17.30 4.02 9.46
C SER A 86 17.39 5.47 9.97
N GLY A 87 16.37 5.94 10.71
CA GLY A 87 16.28 7.32 11.19
C GLY A 87 16.00 8.30 10.06
N HIS A 88 15.24 7.88 9.04
CA HIS A 88 14.95 8.69 7.87
C HIS A 88 14.29 10.03 8.26
N TYR A 89 14.69 11.13 7.61
CA TYR A 89 14.26 12.49 8.00
C TYR A 89 12.73 12.69 7.95
N ALA A 90 12.02 11.89 7.15
CA ALA A 90 10.58 11.93 6.99
C ALA A 90 9.81 10.95 7.91
N THR A 91 10.40 10.53 9.03
CA THR A 91 9.83 9.54 9.98
C THR A 91 8.36 9.81 10.31
N VAL A 92 7.97 11.06 10.59
CA VAL A 92 6.58 11.43 10.93
C VAL A 92 5.61 11.10 9.79
N GLU A 93 5.98 11.43 8.54
CA GLU A 93 5.12 11.20 7.38
C GLU A 93 5.03 9.71 7.04
N ILE A 94 6.13 8.97 7.18
CA ILE A 94 6.19 7.52 6.97
C ILE A 94 5.33 6.81 8.01
N GLN A 95 5.49 7.14 9.30
CA GLN A 95 4.70 6.58 10.40
C GLN A 95 3.20 6.82 10.22
N ARG A 96 2.82 8.03 9.78
CA ARG A 96 1.43 8.40 9.52
C ARG A 96 0.81 7.53 8.41
N LYS A 97 1.58 7.17 7.38
CA LYS A 97 1.10 6.36 6.25
C LYS A 97 1.02 4.88 6.57
N ILE A 98 1.96 4.34 7.36
CA ILE A 98 1.92 2.95 7.85
C ILE A 98 0.79 2.79 8.88
N GLY A 99 0.68 3.70 9.86
CA GLY A 99 -0.28 3.60 10.96
C GLY A 99 -1.75 3.76 10.56
N LYS A 100 -2.04 4.15 9.32
CA LYS A 100 -3.40 4.13 8.75
C LYS A 100 -3.82 2.74 8.24
N HIS A 101 -2.90 1.80 8.02
CA HIS A 101 -3.21 0.44 7.54
C HIS A 101 -3.24 -0.63 8.63
N GLY A 102 -2.48 -0.49 9.72
CA GLY A 102 -2.49 -1.45 10.83
C GLY A 102 -3.72 -1.42 11.75
N ARG A 103 -4.80 -0.73 11.37
CA ARG A 103 -6.06 -0.63 12.13
C ARG A 103 -7.24 -0.74 11.16
N GLY A 104 -7.40 -1.91 10.57
CA GLY A 104 -8.58 -2.35 9.83
C GLY A 104 -8.86 -3.78 10.22
#